data_AF-A0A4Q5QET8-F1
#
_entry.id   AF-A0A4Q5QET8-F1
#
_cell.length_a   1.000
_cell.length_b   1.000
_cell.length_c   1.000
_cell.angle_alpha   90.00
_cell.angle_beta   90.00
_cell.angle_gamma   90.00
#
_symmetry.space_group_name_H-M   'P 1'
#
loop_
_entity.id
_entity.type
_entity.pdbx_description
1 polymer ?
#
loop_
_entity_poly.entity_id
_entity_poly.type
_entity_poly.pdbx_seq_one_letter_code
_entity_poly.pdbx_strand_id
1 'polypeptide(L)'
;ALSRAFAQLLGGDITVASVEGEGTSFTLRVPAAAPERTVEDEAAAAPENGERLGDLVLVIDDEASQRELMTRFLERQRFAVRTAGDGRTGLDLARSLRPRAILLDVMMPEMDGWSVLAALKSDTETAGIPVVMVSFVADATLSASLGAIEAVPKPVDWARLRTILDQFRAADGDVLVVDDDADMRHRLRTALERNGWSVREAGDGREALEQVGLGVPRLVLLDLTMPVMDGFSFLDRLRRLPGCADVPVVVLSARDVTAEERDRLSEADRVLRKGDSSLQDIATELRKLDNRQTSKSA
;
A
#
# COMPACT_ATOMS: atom_id res chain seq x y z
N ALA A 1 11.63 -41.94 -14.03
CA ALA A 1 12.11 -42.91 -13.01
C ALA A 1 12.47 -42.22 -11.70
N LEU A 2 13.38 -41.24 -11.71
CA LEU A 2 13.82 -40.52 -10.51
C LEU A 2 12.68 -39.87 -9.70
N SER A 3 11.78 -39.14 -10.37
CA SER A 3 10.65 -38.46 -9.70
C SER A 3 9.66 -39.41 -9.02
N ARG A 4 9.48 -40.63 -9.57
CA ARG A 4 8.64 -41.65 -8.93
C ARG A 4 9.29 -42.22 -7.68
N ALA A 5 10.61 -42.44 -7.70
CA ALA A 5 11.34 -42.89 -6.52
C ALA A 5 11.28 -41.85 -5.38
N PHE A 6 11.40 -40.55 -5.70
CA PHE A 6 11.21 -39.48 -4.71
C PHE A 6 9.78 -39.41 -4.17
N ALA A 7 8.76 -39.56 -5.02
CA ALA A 7 7.36 -39.61 -4.58
C ALA A 7 7.12 -40.76 -3.59
N GLN A 8 7.66 -41.94 -3.88
CA GLN A 8 7.55 -43.12 -3.01
C GLN A 8 8.33 -42.97 -1.70
N LEU A 9 9.50 -42.32 -1.72
CA LEU A 9 10.25 -41.98 -0.50
C LEU A 9 9.45 -41.05 0.42
N LEU A 10 8.63 -40.16 -0.15
CA LEU A 10 7.71 -39.30 0.59
C LEU A 10 6.41 -40.01 0.99
N GLY A 11 6.30 -41.33 0.81
CA GLY A 11 5.10 -42.13 1.12
C GLY A 11 3.96 -41.98 0.11
N GLY A 12 4.25 -41.39 -1.05
CA GLY A 12 3.29 -41.06 -2.10
C GLY A 12 3.52 -41.82 -3.42
N ASP A 13 2.91 -41.32 -4.50
CA ASP A 13 3.13 -41.82 -5.86
C ASP A 13 2.93 -40.73 -6.92
N ILE A 14 3.44 -40.97 -8.13
CA ILE A 14 3.28 -40.10 -9.29
C ILE A 14 2.66 -40.86 -10.49
N THR A 15 1.57 -40.32 -11.02
CA THR A 15 0.85 -40.83 -12.19
C THR A 15 0.91 -39.83 -13.34
N VAL A 16 0.70 -40.32 -14.57
CA VAL A 16 0.66 -39.49 -15.77
C VAL A 16 -0.57 -39.86 -16.60
N ALA A 17 -1.26 -38.86 -17.12
CA ALA A 17 -2.32 -39.00 -18.11
C ALA A 17 -1.94 -38.13 -19.32
N SER A 18 -1.96 -38.71 -20.52
CA SER A 18 -1.58 -38.03 -21.75
C SER A 18 -2.58 -38.39 -22.85
N VAL A 19 -3.02 -37.38 -23.59
CA VAL A 19 -3.85 -37.53 -24.78
C VAL A 19 -3.13 -36.83 -25.92
N GLU A 20 -2.89 -37.58 -27.00
CA GLU A 20 -2.18 -37.08 -28.17
C GLU A 20 -2.92 -35.88 -28.77
N GLY A 21 -2.22 -34.74 -28.90
CA GLY A 21 -2.80 -33.48 -29.37
C GLY A 21 -3.46 -32.59 -28.30
N GLU A 22 -3.76 -33.11 -27.10
CA GLU A 22 -4.37 -32.32 -26.00
C GLU A 22 -3.41 -32.03 -24.84
N GLY A 23 -2.31 -32.79 -24.74
CA GLY A 23 -1.23 -32.54 -23.78
C GLY A 23 -1.03 -33.65 -22.75
N THR A 24 -0.19 -33.37 -21.76
CA THR A 24 0.20 -34.35 -20.73
C THR A 24 0.08 -33.73 -19.33
N SER A 25 -0.58 -34.44 -18.43
CA SER A 25 -0.73 -34.09 -17.03
C SER A 25 -0.01 -35.10 -16.14
N PHE A 26 0.82 -34.60 -15.21
CA PHE A 26 1.48 -35.39 -14.18
C PHE A 26 0.84 -35.08 -12.83
N THR A 27 0.47 -36.11 -12.08
CA THR A 27 -0.16 -35.98 -10.76
C THR A 27 0.72 -36.61 -9.69
N LEU A 28 1.16 -35.83 -8.71
CA LEU A 28 1.88 -36.30 -7.53
C LEU A 28 0.91 -36.37 -6.34
N ARG A 29 0.79 -37.53 -5.71
CA ARG A 29 0.04 -37.73 -4.45
C ARG A 29 1.04 -38.05 -3.34
N VAL A 30 1.01 -37.33 -2.22
CA VAL A 30 1.84 -37.62 -1.04
C VAL A 30 0.98 -37.54 0.24
N PRO A 31 1.29 -38.31 1.29
CA PRO A 31 0.57 -38.26 2.56
C PRO A 31 0.81 -36.90 3.21
N ALA A 32 -0.28 -36.19 3.52
CA ALA A 32 -0.20 -34.95 4.28
C ALA A 32 -0.27 -35.28 5.78
N ALA A 33 0.83 -35.09 6.51
CA ALA A 33 0.79 -34.92 7.96
C ALA A 33 0.54 -33.44 8.28
N ALA A 34 -0.61 -32.93 7.87
CA ALA A 34 -1.12 -31.69 8.44
C ALA A 34 -1.88 -32.09 9.73
N PRO A 35 -1.75 -31.36 10.85
CA PRO A 35 -2.79 -31.44 11.86
C PRO A 35 -4.13 -31.24 11.14
N GLU A 36 -5.12 -32.08 11.44
CA GLU A 36 -6.48 -31.86 10.98
C GLU A 36 -6.81 -30.40 11.30
N ARG A 37 -6.85 -29.56 10.25
CA ARG A 37 -7.57 -28.31 10.36
C ARG A 37 -9.01 -28.77 10.45
N THR A 38 -9.56 -28.74 11.66
CA THR A 38 -11.00 -28.72 11.84
C THR A 38 -11.52 -27.69 10.85
N VAL A 39 -12.45 -28.13 10.01
CA VAL A 39 -13.21 -27.31 9.05
C VAL A 39 -14.18 -26.39 9.81
N GLU A 40 -13.82 -26.00 11.04
CA GLU A 40 -14.55 -25.13 11.95
C GLU A 40 -13.79 -23.82 12.10
N ASP A 41 -13.62 -23.10 10.99
CA ASP A 41 -13.84 -21.66 10.94
C ASP A 41 -14.09 -21.17 9.49
N GLU A 42 -14.72 -22.01 8.66
CA GLU A 42 -15.09 -21.69 7.27
C GLU A 42 -16.54 -21.17 7.13
N ALA A 43 -17.18 -20.77 8.23
CA ALA A 43 -18.55 -20.27 8.20
C ALA A 43 -18.84 -19.17 9.25
N ALA A 44 -17.94 -18.22 9.49
CA ALA A 44 -18.27 -17.00 10.24
C ALA A 44 -17.25 -15.87 10.06
N ALA A 45 -17.11 -15.39 8.83
CA ALA A 45 -16.99 -13.95 8.52
C ALA A 45 -16.84 -13.81 7.01
N ALA A 46 -17.96 -13.72 6.30
CA ALA A 46 -17.99 -12.68 5.28
C ALA A 46 -17.54 -11.40 6.00
N PRO A 47 -16.54 -10.65 5.50
CA PRO A 47 -16.33 -9.33 6.04
C PRO A 47 -17.58 -8.54 5.68
N GLU A 48 -18.51 -8.46 6.63
CA GLU A 48 -19.52 -7.40 6.74
C GLU A 48 -18.80 -6.08 7.06
N ASN A 49 -17.84 -5.70 6.24
CA ASN A 49 -17.22 -4.40 6.28
C ASN A 49 -17.44 -3.83 4.89
N GLY A 50 -18.36 -2.87 4.81
CA GLY A 50 -18.54 -2.04 3.63
C GLY A 50 -17.18 -1.68 3.06
N GLU A 51 -17.00 -2.04 1.79
CA GLU A 51 -15.74 -2.00 1.06
C GLU A 51 -15.03 -0.68 1.34
N ARG A 52 -13.97 -0.73 2.15
CA ARG A 52 -13.00 0.36 2.19
C ARG A 52 -12.33 0.36 0.83
N LEU A 53 -12.90 1.09 -0.14
CA LEU A 53 -12.33 1.29 -1.48
C LEU A 53 -10.84 1.69 -1.41
N GLY A 54 -10.41 2.27 -0.29
CA GLY A 54 -9.04 2.64 0.00
C GLY A 54 -8.03 1.49 0.09
N ASP A 55 -8.43 0.22 0.26
CA ASP A 55 -7.52 -0.95 0.33
C ASP A 55 -7.66 -1.90 -0.87
N LEU A 56 -8.18 -1.40 -1.99
CA LEU A 56 -8.40 -2.20 -3.19
C LEU A 56 -7.11 -2.39 -3.99
N VAL A 57 -6.75 -3.63 -4.29
CA VAL A 57 -5.70 -4.00 -5.26
C VAL A 57 -6.34 -4.55 -6.53
N LEU A 58 -5.92 -4.02 -7.68
CA LEU A 58 -6.34 -4.52 -8.99
C LEU A 58 -5.27 -5.47 -9.55
N VAL A 59 -5.66 -6.67 -9.94
CA VAL A 59 -4.77 -7.65 -10.57
C VAL A 59 -5.14 -7.79 -12.05
N ILE A 60 -4.18 -7.54 -12.94
CA ILE A 60 -4.33 -7.63 -14.39
C ILE A 60 -3.36 -8.71 -14.89
N ASP A 61 -3.89 -9.86 -15.28
CA ASP A 61 -3.13 -11.01 -15.80
C ASP A 61 -4.09 -11.82 -16.67
N ASP A 62 -3.69 -12.29 -17.85
CA ASP A 62 -4.59 -13.03 -18.76
C ASP A 62 -4.86 -14.46 -18.29
N GLU A 63 -3.97 -15.03 -17.47
CA GLU A 63 -4.08 -16.39 -16.96
C GLU A 63 -4.99 -16.46 -15.72
N ALA A 64 -6.13 -17.14 -15.84
CA ALA A 64 -7.12 -17.23 -14.78
C ALA A 64 -6.58 -17.87 -13.49
N SER A 65 -5.73 -18.88 -13.61
CA SER A 65 -5.06 -19.57 -12.51
C SER A 65 -4.17 -18.62 -11.69
N GLN A 66 -3.43 -17.73 -12.36
CA GLN A 66 -2.56 -16.74 -11.72
C GLN A 66 -3.38 -15.68 -11.00
N ARG A 67 -4.46 -15.19 -11.62
CA ARG A 67 -5.39 -14.26 -10.96
C ARG A 67 -6.00 -14.85 -9.69
N GLU A 68 -6.42 -16.11 -9.73
CA GLU A 68 -7.00 -16.79 -8.57
C GLU A 68 -5.96 -16.94 -7.44
N LEU A 69 -4.74 -17.34 -7.79
CA LEU A 69 -3.65 -17.49 -6.83
C LEU A 69 -3.27 -16.16 -6.17
N MET A 70 -3.17 -15.09 -6.98
CA MET A 70 -2.89 -13.74 -6.49
C MET A 70 -4.01 -13.22 -5.59
N THR A 71 -5.27 -13.46 -5.97
CA THR A 71 -6.45 -13.08 -5.17
C THR A 71 -6.41 -13.73 -3.79
N ARG A 72 -6.23 -15.07 -3.73
CA ARG A 72 -6.13 -15.80 -2.46
C ARG A 72 -4.99 -15.30 -1.58
N PHE A 73 -3.85 -14.92 -2.17
CA PHE A 73 -2.73 -14.36 -1.42
C PHE A 73 -3.06 -12.98 -0.84
N LEU A 74 -3.58 -12.07 -1.66
CA LEU A 74 -3.91 -10.70 -1.30
C LEU A 74 -5.03 -10.61 -0.25
N GLU A 75 -6.07 -11.44 -0.37
CA GLU A 75 -7.17 -11.51 0.59
C GLU A 75 -6.68 -11.97 1.98
N ARG A 76 -5.73 -12.90 2.04
CA ARG A 76 -5.06 -13.29 3.30
C ARG A 76 -4.27 -12.13 3.93
N GLN A 77 -3.78 -11.22 3.11
CA GLN A 77 -3.16 -9.96 3.57
C GLN A 77 -4.20 -8.85 3.84
N ARG A 78 -5.49 -9.18 3.81
CA ARG A 78 -6.65 -8.29 4.07
C ARG A 78 -6.85 -7.18 3.03
N PHE A 79 -6.31 -7.33 1.82
CA PHE A 79 -6.67 -6.44 0.72
C PHE A 79 -8.02 -6.81 0.11
N ALA A 80 -8.78 -5.82 -0.33
CA ALA A 80 -9.85 -6.06 -1.28
C ALA A 80 -9.23 -6.30 -2.66
N VAL A 81 -9.78 -7.21 -3.45
CA VAL A 81 -9.21 -7.55 -4.76
C VAL A 81 -10.26 -7.39 -5.85
N ARG A 82 -9.85 -6.79 -6.97
CA ARG A 82 -10.56 -6.86 -8.26
C ARG A 82 -9.59 -7.36 -9.31
N THR A 83 -10.12 -8.02 -10.33
CA THR A 83 -9.30 -8.68 -11.33
C THR A 83 -9.75 -8.33 -12.74
N ALA A 84 -8.80 -8.27 -13.68
CA ALA A 84 -9.02 -8.09 -15.11
C ALA A 84 -8.24 -9.14 -15.88
N GLY A 85 -8.85 -9.73 -16.91
CA GLY A 85 -8.21 -10.74 -17.76
C GLY A 85 -7.48 -10.17 -18.97
N ASP A 86 -7.51 -8.85 -19.15
CA ASP A 86 -6.90 -8.16 -20.29
C ASP A 86 -6.59 -6.70 -19.94
N GLY A 87 -5.68 -6.10 -20.72
CA GLY A 87 -5.23 -4.73 -20.47
C GLY A 87 -6.32 -3.67 -20.60
N ARG A 88 -7.29 -3.85 -21.50
CA ARG A 88 -8.35 -2.86 -21.76
C ARG A 88 -9.33 -2.80 -20.59
N THR A 89 -9.84 -3.96 -20.18
CA THR A 89 -10.66 -4.10 -18.97
C THR A 89 -9.90 -3.59 -17.74
N GLY A 90 -8.60 -3.87 -17.66
CA GLY A 90 -7.73 -3.37 -16.59
C GLY A 90 -7.67 -1.85 -16.51
N LEU A 91 -7.52 -1.16 -17.65
CA LEU A 91 -7.52 0.31 -17.71
C LEU A 91 -8.87 0.92 -17.29
N ASP A 92 -9.98 0.36 -17.76
CA ASP A 92 -11.31 0.85 -17.43
C ASP A 92 -11.64 0.66 -15.92
N LEU A 93 -11.22 -0.47 -15.35
CA LEU A 93 -11.32 -0.72 -13.91
C LEU A 93 -10.39 0.20 -13.11
N ALA A 94 -9.18 0.47 -13.58
CA ALA A 94 -8.26 1.39 -12.90
C ALA A 94 -8.83 2.82 -12.80
N ARG A 95 -9.49 3.31 -13.87
CA ARG A 95 -10.14 4.63 -13.86
C ARG A 95 -11.34 4.69 -12.93
N SER A 96 -12.21 3.69 -13.01
CA SER A 96 -13.48 3.68 -12.27
C SER A 96 -13.31 3.39 -10.79
N LEU A 97 -12.43 2.46 -10.44
CA LEU A 97 -12.24 2.00 -9.07
C LEU A 97 -11.13 2.73 -8.33
N ARG A 98 -10.20 3.36 -9.07
CA ARG A 98 -9.01 4.03 -8.53
C ARG A 98 -8.34 3.21 -7.43
N PRO A 99 -7.89 1.98 -7.76
CA PRO A 99 -7.32 1.07 -6.78
C PRO A 99 -6.08 1.67 -6.12
N ARG A 100 -5.78 1.18 -4.92
CA ARG A 100 -4.59 1.57 -4.18
C ARG A 100 -3.32 1.10 -4.84
N ALA A 101 -3.32 -0.07 -5.48
CA ALA A 101 -2.21 -0.57 -6.26
C ALA A 101 -2.68 -1.48 -7.39
N ILE A 102 -1.84 -1.60 -8.43
CA ILE A 102 -2.06 -2.49 -9.57
C ILE A 102 -0.92 -3.50 -9.63
N LEU A 103 -1.27 -4.79 -9.63
CA LEU A 103 -0.37 -5.87 -10.03
C LEU A 103 -0.63 -6.17 -11.50
N LEU A 104 0.39 -5.98 -12.33
CA LEU A 104 0.26 -6.03 -13.78
C LEU A 104 1.20 -7.07 -14.39
N ASP A 105 0.64 -8.08 -15.05
CA ASP A 105 1.43 -8.97 -15.89
C ASP A 105 1.94 -8.25 -17.14
N VAL A 106 3.13 -8.63 -17.59
CA VAL A 106 3.73 -8.08 -18.82
C VAL A 106 3.23 -8.82 -20.06
N MET A 107 3.06 -10.14 -19.97
CA MET A 107 2.91 -11.02 -21.12
C MET A 107 1.44 -11.34 -21.39
N MET A 108 0.67 -10.31 -21.75
CA MET A 108 -0.74 -10.46 -22.09
C MET A 108 -0.98 -10.37 -23.61
N PRO A 109 -1.98 -11.09 -24.15
CA PRO A 109 -2.39 -10.99 -25.54
C PRO A 109 -3.04 -9.63 -25.85
N GLU A 110 -2.97 -9.23 -27.13
CA GLU A 110 -3.50 -7.97 -27.70
C GLU A 110 -2.79 -6.70 -27.21
N MET A 111 -2.72 -6.50 -25.89
CA MET A 111 -2.10 -5.33 -25.25
C MET A 111 -1.16 -5.81 -24.14
N ASP A 112 0.14 -5.63 -24.37
CA ASP A 112 1.15 -6.01 -23.38
C ASP A 112 1.10 -5.11 -22.13
N GLY A 113 1.63 -5.62 -21.01
CA GLY A 113 1.64 -4.87 -19.76
C GLY A 113 2.44 -3.57 -19.82
N TRP A 114 3.39 -3.44 -20.76
CA TRP A 114 4.12 -2.20 -21.00
C TRP A 114 3.22 -1.10 -21.56
N SER A 115 2.39 -1.45 -22.54
CA SER A 115 1.40 -0.54 -23.12
C SER A 115 0.36 -0.13 -22.08
N VAL A 116 -0.08 -1.06 -21.23
CA VAL A 116 -1.01 -0.77 -20.12
C VAL A 116 -0.36 0.18 -19.12
N LEU A 117 0.89 -0.06 -18.71
CA LEU A 117 1.63 0.83 -17.82
C LEU A 117 1.75 2.24 -18.41
N ALA A 118 2.15 2.37 -19.67
CA ALA A 118 2.27 3.66 -20.34
C ALA A 118 0.94 4.41 -20.41
N ALA A 119 -0.16 3.69 -20.68
CA ALA A 119 -1.51 4.27 -20.67
C ALA A 119 -1.91 4.73 -19.27
N LEU A 120 -1.66 3.93 -18.23
CA LEU A 120 -1.95 4.30 -16.84
C LEU A 120 -1.17 5.56 -16.41
N LYS A 121 0.10 5.68 -16.83
CA LYS A 121 0.97 6.80 -16.46
C LYS A 121 0.78 8.07 -17.27
N SER A 122 0.18 7.98 -18.46
CA SER A 122 -0.17 9.15 -19.27
C SER A 122 -1.53 9.75 -18.94
N ASP A 123 -2.39 9.01 -18.24
CA ASP A 123 -3.71 9.47 -17.80
C ASP A 123 -3.65 10.11 -16.41
N THR A 124 -4.10 11.37 -16.30
CA THR A 124 -4.08 12.15 -15.05
C THR A 124 -4.85 11.52 -13.91
N GLU A 125 -5.87 10.70 -14.19
CA GLU A 125 -6.67 10.05 -13.15
C GLU A 125 -5.99 8.80 -12.58
N THR A 126 -5.11 8.15 -13.34
CA THR A 126 -4.45 6.89 -12.95
C THR A 126 -2.94 7.00 -12.78
N ALA A 127 -2.30 8.09 -13.19
CA ALA A 127 -0.84 8.22 -13.19
C ALA A 127 -0.22 8.10 -11.79
N GLY A 128 -0.96 8.53 -10.77
CA GLY A 128 -0.56 8.42 -9.37
C GLY A 128 -0.69 7.02 -8.77
N ILE A 129 -1.36 6.08 -9.45
CA ILE A 129 -1.58 4.73 -8.91
C ILE A 129 -0.26 3.94 -9.00
N PRO A 130 0.20 3.35 -7.90
CA PRO A 130 1.39 2.50 -7.89
C PRO A 130 1.14 1.23 -8.71
N VAL A 131 2.08 0.92 -9.63
CA VAL A 131 2.02 -0.27 -10.48
C VAL A 131 3.25 -1.13 -10.20
N VAL A 132 3.01 -2.40 -9.87
CA VAL A 132 4.04 -3.43 -9.69
C VAL A 132 3.93 -4.38 -10.88
N MET A 133 5.00 -4.45 -11.66
CA MET A 133 5.06 -5.36 -12.81
C MET A 133 5.37 -6.77 -12.30
N VAL A 134 4.63 -7.77 -12.75
CA VAL A 134 4.89 -9.18 -12.43
C VAL A 134 5.24 -9.88 -13.74
N SER A 135 6.46 -10.38 -13.92
CA SER A 135 6.83 -10.99 -15.22
C SER A 135 7.99 -11.98 -15.16
N PHE A 136 8.12 -12.80 -16.20
CA PHE A 136 9.31 -13.65 -16.40
C PHE A 136 10.54 -12.85 -16.85
N VAL A 137 10.34 -11.73 -17.55
CA VAL A 137 11.41 -10.86 -18.06
C VAL A 137 11.38 -9.56 -17.27
N ALA A 138 11.97 -9.59 -16.07
CA ALA A 138 12.10 -8.40 -15.25
C ALA A 138 13.18 -7.47 -15.85
N ASP A 139 12.79 -6.65 -16.82
CA ASP A 139 13.61 -5.51 -17.21
C ASP A 139 13.36 -4.35 -16.23
N ALA A 140 14.14 -4.37 -15.15
CA ALA A 140 14.11 -3.35 -14.10
C ALA A 140 14.40 -1.93 -14.66
N THR A 141 15.15 -1.82 -15.77
CA THR A 141 15.48 -0.52 -16.37
C THR A 141 14.34 0.06 -17.18
N LEU A 142 13.62 -0.77 -17.94
CA LEU A 142 12.46 -0.34 -18.71
C LEU A 142 11.26 -0.01 -17.80
N SER A 143 11.04 -0.81 -16.75
CA SER A 143 9.99 -0.59 -15.74
C SER A 143 10.18 0.70 -14.95
N ALA A 144 11.39 0.97 -14.48
CA ALA A 144 11.68 2.24 -13.81
C ALA A 144 11.51 3.44 -14.74
N SER A 145 11.94 3.33 -16.01
CA SER A 145 11.86 4.42 -16.99
C SER A 145 10.42 4.80 -17.37
N LEU A 146 9.50 3.84 -17.30
CA LEU A 146 8.07 4.05 -17.57
C LEU A 146 7.25 4.37 -16.31
N GLY A 147 7.89 4.49 -15.15
CA GLY A 147 7.25 4.88 -13.90
C GLY A 147 6.55 3.75 -13.14
N ALA A 148 6.85 2.48 -13.45
CA ALA A 148 6.52 1.39 -12.52
C ALA A 148 7.38 1.51 -11.26
N ILE A 149 6.85 1.03 -10.14
CA ILE A 149 7.57 1.12 -8.87
C ILE A 149 8.60 0.00 -8.76
N GLU A 150 8.20 -1.21 -9.16
CA GLU A 150 9.09 -2.37 -9.08
C GLU A 150 8.63 -3.45 -10.07
N ALA A 151 9.59 -4.28 -10.50
CA ALA A 151 9.34 -5.50 -11.25
C ALA A 151 9.64 -6.73 -10.37
N VAL A 152 8.64 -7.58 -10.18
CA VAL A 152 8.74 -8.85 -9.46
C VAL A 152 8.86 -9.99 -10.47
N PRO A 153 9.96 -10.78 -10.43
CA PRO A 153 10.12 -11.90 -11.35
C PRO A 153 9.13 -13.03 -11.02
N LYS A 154 8.64 -13.72 -12.06
CA LYS A 154 7.93 -15.00 -11.94
C LYS A 154 8.98 -16.15 -11.85
N PRO A 155 8.82 -17.15 -10.96
CA PRO A 155 7.73 -17.33 -10.02
C PRO A 155 7.75 -16.29 -8.89
N VAL A 156 6.57 -15.81 -8.51
CA VAL A 156 6.40 -14.72 -7.54
C VAL A 156 6.95 -15.14 -6.17
N ASP A 157 7.90 -14.37 -5.66
CA ASP A 157 8.28 -14.44 -4.25
C ASP A 157 7.23 -13.72 -3.39
N TRP A 158 6.39 -14.51 -2.72
CA TRP A 158 5.29 -14.02 -1.88
C TRP A 158 5.75 -13.19 -0.69
N ALA A 159 6.94 -13.47 -0.14
CA ALA A 159 7.46 -12.69 0.97
C ALA A 159 7.89 -11.30 0.49
N ARG A 160 8.54 -11.23 -0.67
CA ARG A 160 8.90 -9.96 -1.31
C ARG A 160 7.67 -9.18 -1.74
N LEU A 161 6.71 -9.83 -2.40
CA LEU A 161 5.47 -9.17 -2.83
C LEU A 161 4.71 -8.59 -1.63
N ARG A 162 4.66 -9.32 -0.51
CA ARG A 162 4.08 -8.79 0.74
C ARG A 162 4.80 -7.51 1.18
N THR A 163 6.13 -7.52 1.25
CA THR A 163 6.91 -6.34 1.66
C THR A 163 6.64 -5.13 0.76
N ILE A 164 6.50 -5.34 -0.55
CA ILE A 164 6.15 -4.29 -1.51
C ILE A 164 4.73 -3.77 -1.22
N LEU A 165 3.77 -4.67 -1.06
CA LEU A 165 2.38 -4.31 -0.80
C LEU A 165 2.17 -3.65 0.56
N ASP A 166 2.97 -4.00 1.58
CA ASP A 166 2.95 -3.36 2.90
C ASP A 166 3.28 -1.87 2.83
N GLN A 167 4.14 -1.46 1.88
CA GLN A 167 4.41 -0.03 1.62
C GLN A 167 3.15 0.70 1.14
N PHE A 168 2.28 -0.04 0.45
CA PHE A 168 0.99 0.40 -0.05
C PHE A 168 -0.16 -0.11 0.80
N ARG A 169 -0.01 -0.36 2.11
CA ARG A 169 -1.18 -0.46 3.00
C ARG A 169 -1.50 0.94 3.52
N ALA A 170 -2.78 1.29 3.59
CA ALA A 170 -3.16 2.42 4.43
C ALA A 170 -2.86 1.92 5.83
N ALA A 171 -1.90 2.52 6.53
CA ALA A 171 -1.98 2.39 7.97
C ALA A 171 -3.19 3.23 8.34
N ASP A 172 -4.22 2.62 8.93
CA ASP A 172 -5.32 3.39 9.50
C ASP A 172 -4.74 4.53 10.36
N GLY A 173 -5.02 5.78 10.01
CA GLY A 173 -4.44 6.95 10.66
C GLY A 173 -3.00 7.29 10.23
N ASP A 174 -2.72 7.20 8.92
CA ASP A 174 -1.45 7.55 8.27
C ASP A 174 -1.03 9.00 8.61
N VAL A 175 -2.00 9.90 8.72
CA VAL A 175 -1.75 11.30 9.10
C VAL A 175 -2.56 11.67 10.34
N LEU A 176 -1.89 12.22 11.34
CA LEU A 176 -2.54 12.86 12.49
C LEU A 176 -2.56 14.37 12.27
N VAL A 177 -3.75 14.96 12.17
CA VAL A 177 -3.93 16.41 12.08
C VAL A 177 -4.27 16.95 13.47
N VAL A 178 -3.39 17.80 13.98
CA VAL A 178 -3.49 18.45 15.30
C VAL A 178 -3.55 19.95 15.09
N ASP A 179 -4.71 20.53 15.34
CA ASP A 179 -5.00 21.95 15.17
C ASP A 179 -6.19 22.27 16.09
N ASP A 180 -6.29 23.44 16.70
CA ASP A 180 -7.42 23.77 17.57
C ASP A 180 -8.64 24.31 16.78
N ASP A 181 -8.41 24.80 15.57
CA ASP A 181 -9.46 25.23 14.64
C ASP A 181 -10.15 24.04 13.96
N ALA A 182 -11.40 23.78 14.37
CA ALA A 182 -12.20 22.68 13.85
C ALA A 182 -12.50 22.79 12.34
N ASP A 183 -12.66 24.00 11.80
CA ASP A 183 -12.91 24.22 10.38
C ASP A 183 -11.66 23.91 9.56
N MET A 184 -10.48 24.31 10.07
CA MET A 184 -9.21 24.00 9.42
C MET A 184 -8.93 22.49 9.43
N ARG A 185 -9.12 21.81 10.58
CA ARG A 185 -8.98 20.34 10.68
C ARG A 185 -9.83 19.62 9.65
N HIS A 186 -11.12 19.98 9.57
CA HIS A 186 -12.06 19.36 8.64
C HIS A 186 -11.66 19.56 7.17
N ARG A 187 -11.15 20.75 6.82
CA ARG A 187 -10.65 21.05 5.47
C ARG A 187 -9.40 20.24 5.12
N LEU A 188 -8.45 20.15 6.04
CA LEU A 188 -7.23 19.35 5.89
C LEU A 188 -7.57 17.87 5.72
N ARG A 189 -8.43 17.32 6.58
CA ARG A 189 -8.93 15.95 6.48
C ARG A 189 -9.51 15.68 5.09
N THR A 190 -10.45 16.51 4.65
CA THR A 190 -11.09 16.34 3.34
C THR A 190 -10.09 16.40 2.19
N ALA A 191 -9.10 17.29 2.25
CA ALA A 191 -8.08 17.42 1.22
C ALA A 191 -7.14 16.21 1.17
N LEU A 192 -6.73 15.69 2.34
CA LEU A 192 -5.85 14.54 2.46
C LEU A 192 -6.56 13.23 2.08
N GLU A 193 -7.80 13.03 2.52
CA GLU A 193 -8.62 11.85 2.19
C GLU A 193 -8.90 11.75 0.69
N ARG A 194 -9.17 12.89 0.02
CA ARG A 194 -9.27 12.94 -1.45
C ARG A 194 -8.00 12.49 -2.16
N ASN A 195 -6.87 12.52 -1.48
CA ASN A 195 -5.58 12.08 -1.97
C ASN A 195 -5.18 10.68 -1.46
N GLY A 196 -6.12 9.92 -0.89
CA GLY A 196 -5.91 8.53 -0.49
C GLY A 196 -5.24 8.34 0.88
N TRP A 197 -5.10 9.42 1.65
CA TRP A 197 -4.62 9.35 3.03
C TRP A 197 -5.76 9.01 3.99
N SER A 198 -5.47 8.22 5.01
CA SER A 198 -6.34 8.11 6.19
C SER A 198 -5.92 9.15 7.23
N VAL A 199 -6.89 9.85 7.83
CA VAL A 199 -6.63 10.98 8.72
C VAL A 199 -7.28 10.77 10.07
N ARG A 200 -6.50 10.94 11.14
CA ARG A 200 -7.01 11.12 12.51
C ARG A 200 -6.91 12.59 12.89
N GLU A 201 -7.87 13.07 13.67
CA GLU A 201 -7.94 14.47 14.10
C GLU A 201 -7.78 14.55 15.62
N ALA A 202 -7.14 15.62 16.08
CA ALA A 202 -7.04 16.02 17.48
C ALA A 202 -7.14 17.54 17.60
N GLY A 203 -7.90 18.03 18.58
CA GLY A 203 -8.09 19.46 18.83
C GLY A 203 -6.96 20.11 19.64
N ASP A 204 -6.13 19.31 20.30
CA ASP A 204 -4.99 19.79 21.08
C ASP A 204 -3.90 18.71 21.22
N GLY A 205 -2.77 19.08 21.83
CA GLY A 205 -1.65 18.16 22.02
C GLY A 205 -1.94 16.98 22.96
N ARG A 206 -2.94 17.07 23.86
CA ARG A 206 -3.32 15.96 24.74
C ARG A 206 -4.12 14.93 23.96
N GLU A 207 -5.17 15.36 23.25
CA GLU A 207 -5.95 14.49 22.37
C GLU A 207 -5.05 13.83 21.32
N ALA A 208 -4.06 14.57 20.80
CA ALA A 208 -3.10 14.03 19.85
C ALA A 208 -2.29 12.85 20.43
N LEU A 209 -1.85 12.93 21.70
CA LEU A 209 -1.15 11.82 22.36
C LEU A 209 -2.07 10.62 22.58
N GLU A 210 -3.35 10.85 22.87
CA GLU A 210 -4.35 9.77 22.99
C GLU A 210 -4.52 9.06 21.63
N GLN A 211 -4.60 9.82 20.53
CA GLN A 211 -4.64 9.26 19.18
C GLN A 211 -3.37 8.47 18.85
N VAL A 212 -2.18 8.98 19.17
CA VAL A 212 -0.91 8.26 18.98
C VAL A 212 -0.90 6.95 19.78
N GLY A 213 -1.50 6.93 20.98
CA GLY A 213 -1.64 5.72 21.80
C GLY A 213 -2.48 4.62 21.15
N LEU A 214 -3.42 4.97 20.25
CA LEU A 214 -4.20 4.00 19.48
C LEU A 214 -3.41 3.40 18.30
N GLY A 215 -2.33 4.07 17.88
CA GLY A 215 -1.45 3.62 16.80
C GLY A 215 -0.51 4.74 16.34
N VAL A 216 0.73 4.39 16.01
CA VAL A 216 1.76 5.37 15.60
C VAL A 216 1.41 5.96 14.24
N PRO A 217 1.26 7.29 14.12
CA PRO A 217 1.02 7.93 12.82
C PRO A 217 2.30 7.93 11.97
N ARG A 218 2.15 7.86 10.64
CA ARG A 218 3.29 8.00 9.71
C ARG A 218 3.70 9.44 9.52
N LEU A 219 2.80 10.38 9.77
CA LEU A 219 3.03 11.81 9.67
C LEU A 219 2.12 12.56 10.65
N VAL A 220 2.62 13.66 11.21
CA VAL A 220 1.79 14.60 11.96
C VAL A 220 1.75 15.96 11.24
N LEU A 221 0.55 16.50 11.03
CA LEU A 221 0.35 17.93 10.73
C LEU A 221 0.01 18.63 12.04
N LEU A 222 0.81 19.62 12.43
CA LEU A 222 0.75 20.17 13.78
C LEU A 222 0.67 21.70 13.78
N ASP A 223 -0.35 22.27 14.42
CA ASP A 223 -0.29 23.67 14.85
C ASP A 223 0.57 23.80 16.12
N LEU A 224 1.31 24.90 16.21
CA LEU A 224 2.09 25.23 17.41
C LEU A 224 1.23 25.88 18.48
N THR A 225 0.21 26.66 18.09
CA THR A 225 -0.54 27.50 19.03
C THR A 225 -1.90 26.88 19.32
N MET A 226 -1.97 26.08 20.39
CA MET A 226 -3.19 25.37 20.77
C MET A 226 -3.44 25.48 22.28
N PRO A 227 -4.70 25.45 22.74
CA PRO A 227 -5.04 25.41 24.15
C PRO A 227 -4.68 24.05 24.76
N VAL A 228 -4.69 23.96 26.10
CA VAL A 228 -4.42 22.73 26.89
C VAL A 228 -2.97 22.22 26.80
N MET A 229 -2.51 21.91 25.59
CA MET A 229 -1.14 21.51 25.28
C MET A 229 -0.73 22.07 23.92
N ASP A 230 0.30 22.90 23.91
CA ASP A 230 0.86 23.49 22.69
C ASP A 230 1.64 22.46 21.84
N GLY A 231 1.92 22.82 20.59
CA GLY A 231 2.55 21.90 19.64
C GLY A 231 3.98 21.50 20.03
N PHE A 232 4.74 22.41 20.66
CA PHE A 232 6.10 22.07 21.13
C PHE A 232 6.07 21.08 22.30
N SER A 233 5.16 21.25 23.25
CA SER A 233 4.99 20.31 24.36
C SER A 233 4.50 18.95 23.88
N PHE A 234 3.66 18.92 22.84
CA PHE A 234 3.27 17.70 22.16
C PHE A 234 4.48 17.02 21.49
N LEU A 235 5.27 17.75 20.70
CA LEU A 235 6.48 17.24 20.04
C LEU A 235 7.47 16.62 21.02
N ASP A 236 7.78 17.32 22.11
CA ASP A 236 8.70 16.85 23.15
C ASP A 236 8.24 15.53 23.78
N ARG A 237 6.91 15.31 23.86
CA ARG A 237 6.31 14.07 24.37
C ARG A 237 6.26 12.98 23.30
N LEU A 238 5.87 13.32 22.07
CA LEU A 238 5.82 12.41 20.93
C LEU A 238 7.19 11.75 20.71
N ARG A 239 8.27 12.53 20.70
CA ARG A 239 9.65 12.03 20.48
C ARG A 239 10.14 11.07 21.57
N ARG A 240 9.53 11.09 22.77
CA ARG A 240 9.85 10.17 23.88
C ARG A 240 9.07 8.86 23.82
N LEU A 241 8.03 8.78 22.98
CA LEU A 241 7.24 7.56 22.83
C LEU A 241 7.99 6.54 21.95
N PRO A 242 7.95 5.24 22.30
CA PRO A 242 8.60 4.19 21.52
C PRO A 242 8.00 4.12 20.11
N GLY A 243 8.86 4.07 19.09
CA GLY A 243 8.45 4.06 17.67
C GLY A 243 8.01 5.41 17.10
N CYS A 244 7.97 6.48 17.91
CA CYS A 244 7.56 7.82 17.47
C CYS A 244 8.73 8.80 17.29
N ALA A 245 9.95 8.39 17.62
CA ALA A 245 11.15 9.24 17.60
C ALA A 245 11.48 9.79 16.21
N ASP A 246 11.14 9.06 15.14
CA ASP A 246 11.44 9.42 13.75
C ASP A 246 10.20 9.84 12.94
N VAL A 247 9.03 9.96 13.60
CA VAL A 247 7.79 10.35 12.91
C VAL A 247 7.96 11.76 12.33
N PRO A 248 7.81 11.98 11.02
CA PRO A 248 7.91 13.31 10.44
C PRO A 248 6.77 14.19 10.94
N VAL A 249 7.10 15.43 11.31
CA VAL A 249 6.09 16.44 11.69
C VAL A 249 6.18 17.63 10.75
N VAL A 250 5.04 18.01 10.19
CA VAL A 250 4.89 19.24 9.42
C VAL A 250 4.14 20.23 10.28
N VAL A 251 4.86 21.25 10.71
CA VAL A 251 4.35 22.35 11.51
C VAL A 251 3.61 23.33 10.62
N LEU A 252 2.34 23.57 10.89
CA LEU A 252 1.49 24.57 10.24
C LEU A 252 1.45 25.80 11.14
N SER A 253 2.24 26.83 10.84
CA SER A 253 2.29 28.05 11.65
C SER A 253 1.73 29.26 10.90
N ALA A 254 0.83 30.03 11.53
CA ALA A 254 0.37 31.33 11.02
C ALA A 254 1.37 32.46 11.27
N ARG A 255 2.39 32.22 12.10
CA ARG A 255 3.48 33.16 12.40
C ARG A 255 4.83 32.63 11.94
N ASP A 256 5.79 33.52 11.83
CA ASP A 256 7.17 33.12 11.60
C ASP A 256 7.68 32.37 12.83
N VAL A 257 8.17 31.15 12.60
CA VAL A 257 8.85 30.33 13.60
C VAL A 257 10.25 30.94 13.79
N THR A 258 10.58 31.30 15.03
CA THR A 258 11.87 31.96 15.32
C THR A 258 13.03 30.97 15.09
N ALA A 259 14.26 31.49 15.00
CA ALA A 259 15.45 30.63 14.87
C ALA A 259 15.57 29.65 16.05
N GLU A 260 15.30 30.12 17.27
CA GLU A 260 15.31 29.29 18.49
C GLU A 260 14.23 28.20 18.46
N GLU A 261 13.05 28.50 17.93
CA GLU A 261 11.97 27.53 17.76
C GLU A 261 12.28 26.51 16.66
N ARG A 262 13.01 26.91 15.61
CA ARG A 262 13.48 26.00 14.56
C ARG A 262 14.56 25.05 15.07
N ASP A 263 15.43 25.49 15.98
CA ASP A 263 16.45 24.63 16.58
C ASP A 263 15.86 23.54 17.48
N ARG A 264 14.63 23.73 17.96
CA ARG A 264 13.88 22.70 18.71
C ARG A 264 13.22 21.65 17.81
N LEU A 265 13.15 21.90 16.51
CA LEU A 265 12.60 20.96 15.53
C LEU A 265 13.70 20.00 15.07
N SER A 266 13.37 18.71 14.94
CA SER A 266 14.29 17.70 14.43
C SER A 266 14.54 17.89 12.93
N GLU A 267 15.58 17.26 12.38
CA GLU A 267 15.83 17.29 10.92
C GLU A 267 14.69 16.68 10.08
N ALA A 268 13.84 15.84 10.70
CA ALA A 268 12.65 15.27 10.06
C ALA A 268 11.46 16.24 10.04
N ASP A 269 11.54 17.35 10.77
CA ASP A 269 10.45 18.30 10.92
C ASP A 269 10.52 19.40 9.84
N ARG A 270 9.37 19.72 9.25
CA ARG A 270 9.25 20.82 8.27
C ARG A 270 8.30 21.88 8.79
N VAL A 271 8.59 23.15 8.53
CA VAL A 271 7.71 24.27 8.84
C VAL A 271 7.05 24.78 7.56
N LEU A 272 5.73 24.84 7.54
CA LEU A 272 4.92 25.47 6.50
C LEU A 272 4.11 26.64 7.08
N ARG A 273 4.02 27.73 6.31
CA ARG A 273 3.24 28.91 6.71
C ARG A 273 1.75 28.70 6.37
N LYS A 274 0.86 28.89 7.35
CA LYS A 274 -0.60 28.93 7.15
C LYS A 274 -0.96 30.16 6.31
N GLY A 275 -1.04 30.00 4.99
CA GLY A 275 -1.42 31.07 4.05
C GLY A 275 -0.70 31.02 2.70
N ASP A 276 0.55 30.57 2.68
CA ASP A 276 1.38 30.55 1.45
C ASP A 276 1.23 29.26 0.64
N SER A 277 0.75 28.19 1.27
CA SER A 277 0.60 26.86 0.66
C SER A 277 -0.87 26.48 0.56
N SER A 278 -1.34 26.09 -0.63
CA SER A 278 -2.69 25.55 -0.75
C SER A 278 -2.78 24.19 -0.07
N LEU A 279 -3.97 23.83 0.43
CA LEU A 279 -4.23 22.52 1.04
C LEU A 279 -3.91 21.36 0.07
N GLN A 280 -4.03 21.61 -1.25
CA GLN A 280 -3.67 20.66 -2.30
C GLN A 280 -2.15 20.51 -2.46
N ASP A 281 -1.40 21.61 -2.32
CA ASP A 281 0.06 21.57 -2.35
C ASP A 281 0.61 20.82 -1.15
N ILE A 282 0.00 20.99 0.04
CA ILE A 282 0.36 20.21 1.23
C ILE A 282 0.19 18.72 0.93
N ALA A 283 -0.99 18.29 0.50
CA ALA A 283 -1.24 16.87 0.20
C ALA A 283 -0.28 16.29 -0.87
N THR A 284 0.09 17.10 -1.87
CA THR A 284 1.02 16.70 -2.94
C THR A 284 2.46 16.61 -2.44
N GLU A 285 2.90 17.56 -1.61
CA GLU A 285 4.21 17.56 -0.98
C GLU A 285 4.38 16.40 0.02
N LEU A 286 3.31 16.01 0.71
CA LEU A 286 3.33 14.85 1.60
C LEU A 286 3.57 13.54 0.85
N ARG A 287 3.01 13.37 -0.35
CA ARG A 287 3.31 12.19 -1.20
C ARG A 287 4.80 12.10 -1.57
N LYS A 288 5.46 13.25 -1.80
CA LYS A 288 6.90 13.27 -2.09
C LYS A 288 7.74 12.88 -0.86
N LEU A 289 7.27 13.21 0.34
CA LEU A 289 7.94 12.84 1.60
C LEU A 289 7.82 11.33 1.87
N ASP A 290 6.63 10.77 1.66
CA ASP A 290 6.40 9.33 1.82
C ASP A 290 7.27 8.50 0.85
N ASN A 291 7.31 8.93 -0.42
CA ASN A 291 8.16 8.29 -1.44
C ASN A 291 9.68 8.41 -1.16
N ARG A 292 10.13 9.38 -0.35
CA ARG A 292 11.54 9.53 0.01
C ARG A 292 11.94 8.74 1.24
N GLN A 293 11.00 8.48 2.17
CA GLN A 293 11.28 7.65 3.34
C GLN A 293 11.45 6.18 2.96
N THR A 294 10.67 5.69 1.99
CA THR A 294 10.84 4.33 1.45
C THR A 294 12.20 4.12 0.77
N SER A 295 12.79 5.16 0.16
CA SER A 295 14.13 5.08 -0.44
C SER A 295 15.30 5.17 0.54
N LYS A 296 15.10 5.70 1.76
CA LYS A 296 16.16 5.85 2.77
C LYS A 296 16.31 4.64 3.70
N SER A 297 15.31 3.76 3.74
CA SER A 297 15.34 2.50 4.49
C SER A 297 15.77 1.29 3.64
N ALA A 298 16.22 1.53 2.40
CA ALA A 298 16.75 0.53 1.47
C ALA A 298 18.28 0.47 1.52
#